data_AF-A0AAC8YP83-F1
#
_entry.id   AF-A0AAC8YP83-F1
#
_cell.length_a   1.000
_cell.length_b   1.000
_cell.length_c   1.000
_cell.angle_alpha   90.00
_cell.angle_beta   90.00
_cell.angle_gamma   90.00
#
_symmetry.space_group_name_H-M   'P 1'
#
loop_
_entity.id
_entity.type
_entity.pdbx_description
1 polymer ?
#
loop_
_entity_poly.entity_id
_entity_poly.type
_entity_poly.pdbx_seq_one_letter_code
_entity_poly.pdbx_strand_id
1 'polypeptide(L)'
;MGRAKVLKVAFGAAAAFMASQIHANADQVIADDLIVQGSTCVGFDCVNNENFGFDTIILKENNTRIFFNDTSTSAGFPANDWAIEINDSASGGRSHFSIVDRTAGQTLLRLCAVADTDCTPILPGAGLDPQTAINTADIATNTANIASNTARIGSLEQTVGNLQEENQTNKEGVAMALAMGGGGLASDENYALNFNYGNFDGASAAAMFGSARLDDRWSLNGGIGYGFGNQSVGGRLGVRVGW
;
A
#
# COMPACT_ATOMS: atom_id res chain seq x y z
N MET A 1 -56.41 -41.34 101.23
CA MET A 1 -56.20 -42.34 100.15
C MET A 1 -56.62 -41.66 98.85
N GLY A 2 -55.83 -41.48 97.80
CA GLY A 2 -54.50 -41.91 97.43
C GLY A 2 -54.39 -41.85 95.91
N ARG A 3 -53.23 -41.39 95.43
CA ARG A 3 -52.63 -41.54 94.07
C ARG A 3 -52.86 -40.45 93.02
N ALA A 4 -51.70 -40.07 92.47
CA ALA A 4 -51.35 -38.98 91.59
C ALA A 4 -51.74 -39.16 90.11
N LYS A 5 -51.79 -38.05 89.37
CA LYS A 5 -50.98 -37.88 88.14
C LYS A 5 -50.85 -36.38 87.77
N VAL A 6 -49.63 -36.04 87.38
CA VAL A 6 -49.08 -34.70 87.09
C VAL A 6 -49.41 -34.32 85.64
N LEU A 7 -49.66 -33.02 85.35
CA LEU A 7 -48.80 -32.18 84.49
C LEU A 7 -49.57 -31.01 83.82
N LYS A 8 -49.28 -29.80 84.33
CA LYS A 8 -49.15 -28.47 83.69
C LYS A 8 -50.00 -28.15 82.46
N VAL A 9 -50.92 -27.19 82.62
CA VAL A 9 -51.35 -26.29 81.53
C VAL A 9 -50.89 -24.89 81.92
N ALA A 10 -49.82 -24.42 81.29
CA ALA A 10 -49.33 -23.05 81.43
C ALA A 10 -49.90 -22.21 80.29
N PHE A 11 -50.57 -21.13 80.67
CA PHE A 11 -50.86 -19.99 79.78
C PHE A 11 -49.55 -19.36 79.31
N GLY A 12 -49.43 -19.15 78.00
CA GLY A 12 -48.28 -18.50 77.38
C GLY A 12 -48.52 -18.23 75.90
N ALA A 13 -49.46 -17.33 75.59
CA ALA A 13 -49.69 -16.84 74.24
C ALA A 13 -48.75 -15.67 73.94
N ALA A 14 -47.70 -15.93 73.16
CA ALA A 14 -47.00 -14.93 72.35
C ALA A 14 -46.10 -15.65 71.34
N ALA A 15 -46.69 -16.35 70.38
CA ALA A 15 -45.97 -16.75 69.18
C ALA A 15 -45.89 -15.52 68.28
N ALA A 16 -44.72 -14.87 68.24
CA ALA A 16 -44.42 -13.85 67.25
C ALA A 16 -44.54 -14.49 65.86
N PHE A 17 -45.56 -14.08 65.10
CA PHE A 17 -45.75 -14.45 63.72
C PHE A 17 -44.66 -13.73 62.91
N MET A 18 -43.49 -14.37 62.75
CA MET A 18 -42.50 -13.96 61.76
C MET A 18 -43.09 -14.27 60.39
N ALA A 19 -43.86 -13.34 59.84
CA ALA A 19 -44.21 -13.35 58.43
C ALA A 19 -42.90 -13.15 57.64
N SER A 20 -42.28 -14.26 57.22
CA SER A 20 -41.26 -14.22 56.19
C SER A 20 -41.89 -13.57 54.96
N GLN A 21 -41.39 -12.41 54.55
CA GLN A 21 -41.85 -11.75 53.34
C GLN A 21 -41.44 -12.59 52.14
N ILE A 22 -42.42 -13.33 51.60
CA ILE A 22 -42.31 -14.01 50.32
C ILE A 22 -42.47 -12.90 49.28
N HIS A 23 -41.37 -12.36 48.77
CA HIS A 23 -41.42 -11.47 47.62
C HIS A 23 -41.82 -12.32 46.41
N ALA A 24 -43.04 -12.13 45.91
CA ALA A 24 -43.38 -12.59 44.57
C ALA A 24 -42.56 -11.76 43.58
N ASN A 25 -41.76 -12.41 42.74
CA ASN A 25 -41.09 -11.75 41.62
C ASN A 25 -42.15 -11.47 40.54
N ALA A 26 -42.86 -10.36 40.67
CA ALA A 26 -43.74 -9.85 39.64
C ALA A 26 -42.96 -8.83 38.79
N ASP A 27 -43.05 -8.96 37.48
CA ASP A 27 -42.46 -7.97 36.57
C ASP A 27 -43.22 -6.64 36.71
N GLN A 28 -42.47 -5.55 36.80
CA GLN A 28 -43.06 -4.22 36.74
C GLN A 28 -43.27 -3.83 35.27
N VAL A 29 -44.53 -3.79 34.85
CA VAL A 29 -44.93 -3.30 33.52
C VAL A 29 -45.54 -1.91 33.68
N ILE A 30 -44.89 -0.91 33.11
CA ILE A 30 -45.47 0.43 32.96
C ILE A 30 -46.13 0.46 31.58
N ALA A 31 -47.47 0.47 31.54
CA ALA A 31 -48.24 0.37 30.30
C ALA A 31 -48.26 1.66 29.46
N ASP A 32 -47.59 2.71 29.93
CA ASP A 32 -47.47 4.02 29.30
C ASP A 32 -46.01 4.52 29.41
N ASP A 33 -45.75 5.79 29.12
CA ASP A 33 -44.41 6.37 29.22
C ASP A 33 -43.86 6.39 30.66
N LEU A 34 -42.61 5.94 30.84
CA LEU A 34 -41.85 6.14 32.08
C LEU A 34 -40.96 7.38 31.95
N ILE A 35 -41.38 8.47 32.59
CA ILE A 35 -40.57 9.69 32.71
C ILE A 35 -39.88 9.71 34.07
N VAL A 36 -38.57 9.47 34.08
CA VAL A 36 -37.74 9.61 35.28
C VAL A 36 -37.19 11.04 35.34
N GLN A 37 -37.65 11.84 36.30
CA GLN A 37 -37.08 13.15 36.57
C GLN A 37 -35.82 12.99 37.43
N GLY A 38 -34.64 13.22 36.85
CA GLY A 38 -33.34 12.98 37.48
C GLY A 38 -32.56 11.92 36.70
N SER A 39 -32.22 10.82 37.37
CA SER A 39 -31.40 9.76 36.79
C SER A 39 -31.91 8.36 37.15
N THR A 40 -31.60 7.37 36.31
CA THR A 40 -31.89 5.95 36.59
C THR A 40 -30.62 5.09 36.53
N CYS A 41 -30.53 4.11 37.42
CA CYS A 41 -29.48 3.10 37.40
C CYS A 41 -30.11 1.76 37.00
N VAL A 42 -29.53 1.10 36.00
CA VAL A 42 -29.98 -0.19 35.50
C VAL A 42 -28.84 -1.20 35.55
N GLY A 43 -29.09 -2.35 36.16
CA GLY A 43 -28.14 -3.45 36.29
C GLY A 43 -28.03 -3.96 37.71
N PHE A 44 -27.44 -5.15 37.85
CA PHE A 44 -27.30 -5.84 39.13
C PHE A 44 -26.45 -5.09 40.16
N ASP A 45 -25.50 -4.26 39.72
CA ASP A 45 -24.54 -3.59 40.60
C ASP A 45 -25.01 -2.18 41.04
N CYS A 46 -26.26 -1.82 40.75
CA CYS A 46 -26.89 -0.60 41.26
C CYS A 46 -27.14 -0.70 42.77
N VAL A 47 -26.82 0.36 43.53
CA VAL A 47 -26.99 0.37 44.99
C VAL A 47 -28.00 1.42 45.46
N ASN A 48 -28.51 1.25 46.68
CA ASN A 48 -29.35 2.26 47.32
C ASN A 48 -28.54 3.52 47.65
N ASN A 49 -29.11 4.69 47.38
CA ASN A 49 -28.45 6.00 47.44
C ASN A 49 -27.26 6.15 46.47
N GLU A 50 -27.40 5.63 45.24
CA GLU A 50 -26.42 5.82 44.16
C GLU A 50 -26.16 7.31 43.91
N ASN A 51 -24.89 7.67 43.72
CA ASN A 51 -24.51 9.02 43.32
C ASN A 51 -24.44 9.11 41.80
N PHE A 52 -25.36 9.86 41.20
CA PHE A 52 -25.45 9.98 39.75
C PHE A 52 -24.57 11.07 39.14
N GLY A 53 -24.07 12.03 39.94
CA GLY A 53 -23.33 13.17 39.42
C GLY A 53 -24.09 13.90 38.31
N PHE A 54 -23.55 13.90 37.09
CA PHE A 54 -24.17 14.48 35.89
C PHE A 54 -24.79 13.43 34.94
N ASP A 55 -24.66 12.15 35.25
CA ASP A 55 -25.14 11.07 34.38
C ASP A 55 -26.65 10.87 34.57
N THR A 56 -27.40 10.86 33.47
CA THR A 56 -28.86 10.65 33.48
C THR A 56 -29.23 9.16 33.48
N ILE A 57 -28.35 8.30 32.95
CA ILE A 57 -28.50 6.84 32.96
C ILE A 57 -27.15 6.23 33.29
N ILE A 58 -27.11 5.36 34.30
CA ILE A 58 -25.93 4.55 34.61
C ILE A 58 -26.29 3.08 34.40
N LEU A 59 -25.54 2.39 33.55
CA LEU A 59 -25.63 0.93 33.39
C LEU A 59 -24.50 0.29 34.20
N LYS A 60 -24.82 -0.46 35.25
CA LYS A 60 -23.82 -1.05 36.17
C LYS A 60 -23.91 -2.56 36.18
N GLU A 61 -22.96 -3.18 35.48
CA GLU A 61 -22.67 -4.61 35.48
C GLU A 61 -21.28 -4.83 34.84
N ASN A 62 -20.76 -6.06 34.88
CA ASN A 62 -19.53 -6.41 34.17
C ASN A 62 -19.68 -6.31 32.64
N ASN A 63 -20.87 -6.60 32.12
CA ASN A 63 -21.17 -6.74 30.70
C ASN A 63 -22.50 -6.09 30.33
N THR A 64 -22.48 -4.80 30.01
CA THR A 64 -23.72 -4.07 29.72
C THR A 64 -24.10 -4.19 28.25
N ARG A 65 -25.42 -4.27 28.00
CA ARG A 65 -26.00 -4.46 26.67
C ARG A 65 -27.25 -3.60 26.53
N ILE A 66 -27.37 -2.90 25.41
CA ILE A 66 -28.63 -2.28 24.98
C ILE A 66 -29.03 -2.97 23.69
N PHE A 67 -30.17 -3.66 23.70
CA PHE A 67 -30.68 -4.38 22.54
C PHE A 67 -31.84 -3.62 21.90
N PHE A 68 -31.72 -3.38 20.60
CA PHE A 68 -32.74 -2.78 19.76
C PHE A 68 -33.38 -3.91 18.94
N ASN A 69 -34.50 -4.41 19.46
CA ASN A 69 -35.29 -5.47 18.84
C ASN A 69 -36.33 -4.86 17.90
N ASP A 70 -36.10 -4.95 16.59
CA ASP A 70 -37.04 -4.48 15.59
C ASP A 70 -38.09 -5.55 15.32
N THR A 71 -39.30 -5.31 15.84
CA THR A 71 -40.43 -6.23 15.69
C THR A 71 -41.31 -5.92 14.47
N SER A 72 -40.84 -5.03 13.58
CA SER A 72 -41.58 -4.63 12.38
C SER A 72 -41.77 -5.83 11.44
N THR A 73 -43.03 -6.11 11.10
CA THR A 73 -43.41 -7.21 10.20
C THR A 73 -44.07 -6.72 8.90
N SER A 74 -44.38 -5.42 8.81
CA SER A 74 -45.04 -4.82 7.66
C SER A 74 -44.03 -4.53 6.54
N ALA A 75 -44.42 -4.81 5.29
CA ALA A 75 -43.57 -4.55 4.13
C ALA A 75 -43.23 -3.06 4.01
N GLY A 76 -41.96 -2.75 3.77
CA GLY A 76 -41.45 -1.38 3.61
C GLY A 76 -40.81 -0.76 4.85
N PHE A 77 -40.90 -1.43 6.02
CA PHE A 77 -40.12 -1.04 7.19
C PHE A 77 -38.78 -1.79 7.23
N PRO A 78 -37.69 -1.15 7.70
CA PRO A 78 -36.52 -1.89 8.17
C PRO A 78 -36.92 -2.93 9.22
N ALA A 79 -36.14 -3.99 9.34
CA ALA A 79 -36.37 -5.09 10.28
C ALA A 79 -35.05 -5.59 10.88
N ASN A 80 -34.05 -4.70 10.99
CA ASN A 80 -32.72 -5.07 11.43
C ASN A 80 -32.56 -4.81 12.92
N ASP A 81 -32.12 -5.82 13.64
CA ASP A 81 -31.86 -5.78 15.07
C ASP A 81 -30.44 -5.27 15.33
N TRP A 82 -30.30 -4.41 16.33
CA TRP A 82 -29.02 -3.81 16.70
C TRP A 82 -28.72 -4.03 18.17
N ALA A 83 -27.44 -4.00 18.54
CA ALA A 83 -27.04 -3.93 19.93
C ALA A 83 -25.86 -2.98 20.14
N ILE A 84 -25.87 -2.28 21.27
CA ILE A 84 -24.67 -1.68 21.85
C ILE A 84 -24.13 -2.67 22.88
N GLU A 85 -22.86 -3.02 22.76
CA GLU A 85 -22.21 -3.97 23.64
C GLU A 85 -20.94 -3.41 24.27
N ILE A 86 -20.89 -3.47 25.60
CA ILE A 86 -19.74 -3.05 26.40
C ILE A 86 -19.09 -4.27 27.06
N ASN A 87 -17.81 -4.49 26.77
CA ASN A 87 -16.99 -5.63 27.22
C ASN A 87 -17.49 -7.01 26.77
N ASP A 88 -16.60 -7.98 26.63
CA ASP A 88 -16.93 -9.39 26.38
C ASP A 88 -17.45 -10.10 27.63
N SER A 89 -18.42 -11.00 27.48
CA SER A 89 -19.07 -11.73 28.60
C SER A 89 -18.20 -12.77 29.31
N ALA A 90 -17.07 -13.16 28.70
CA ALA A 90 -16.14 -14.09 29.32
C ALA A 90 -15.23 -13.37 30.32
N SER A 91 -14.91 -14.03 31.44
CA SER A 91 -13.91 -13.54 32.39
C SER A 91 -12.55 -13.37 31.68
N GLY A 92 -11.95 -12.18 31.79
CA GLY A 92 -10.71 -11.83 31.08
C GLY A 92 -10.90 -11.54 29.59
N GLY A 93 -12.15 -11.39 29.13
CA GLY A 93 -12.45 -10.97 27.77
C GLY A 93 -12.11 -9.51 27.49
N ARG A 94 -12.27 -9.09 26.24
CA ARG A 94 -11.89 -7.74 25.77
C ARG A 94 -12.75 -6.67 26.43
N SER A 95 -12.14 -5.53 26.74
CA SER A 95 -12.81 -4.30 27.12
C SER A 95 -13.00 -3.39 25.91
N HIS A 96 -14.25 -3.18 25.53
CA HIS A 96 -14.60 -2.45 24.32
C HIS A 96 -15.98 -1.81 24.40
N PHE A 97 -16.20 -0.83 23.55
CA PHE A 97 -17.52 -0.33 23.14
C PHE A 97 -17.77 -0.80 21.71
N SER A 98 -18.90 -1.44 21.44
CA SER A 98 -19.21 -1.90 20.08
C SER A 98 -20.66 -1.74 19.66
N ILE A 99 -20.85 -1.55 18.35
CA ILE A 99 -22.16 -1.59 17.68
C ILE A 99 -22.21 -2.88 16.88
N VAL A 100 -23.21 -3.68 17.17
CA VAL A 100 -23.40 -5.01 16.60
C VAL A 100 -24.71 -5.05 15.82
N ASP A 101 -24.62 -5.48 14.57
CA ASP A 101 -25.77 -5.93 13.79
C ASP A 101 -26.15 -7.33 14.29
N ARG A 102 -27.24 -7.42 15.05
CA ARG A 102 -27.70 -8.67 15.66
C ARG A 102 -28.40 -9.58 14.65
N THR A 103 -29.01 -9.02 13.62
CA THR A 103 -29.60 -9.79 12.51
C THR A 103 -28.52 -10.45 11.67
N ALA A 104 -27.47 -9.71 11.30
CA ALA A 104 -26.34 -10.24 10.53
C ALA A 104 -25.30 -10.98 11.39
N GLY A 105 -25.36 -10.85 12.73
CA GLY A 105 -24.39 -11.43 13.66
C GLY A 105 -23.00 -10.81 13.57
N GLN A 106 -22.88 -9.56 13.13
CA GLN A 106 -21.60 -8.89 12.85
C GLN A 106 -21.37 -7.67 13.73
N THR A 107 -20.14 -7.48 14.20
CA THR A 107 -19.73 -6.22 14.83
C THR A 107 -19.35 -5.21 13.76
N LEU A 108 -20.04 -4.07 13.69
CA LEU A 108 -19.78 -3.02 12.69
C LEU A 108 -18.76 -1.99 13.15
N LEU A 109 -18.78 -1.67 14.45
CA LEU A 109 -17.84 -0.75 15.09
C LEU A 109 -17.38 -1.41 16.39
N ARG A 110 -16.08 -1.38 16.65
CA ARG A 110 -15.49 -1.73 17.93
C ARG A 110 -14.40 -0.72 18.28
N LEU A 111 -14.62 0.00 19.38
CA LEU A 111 -13.68 0.89 20.01
C LEU A 111 -13.09 0.17 21.22
N CYS A 112 -11.79 -0.08 21.18
CA CYS A 112 -11.09 -0.78 22.25
C CYS A 112 -10.71 0.18 23.38
N ALA A 113 -10.74 -0.32 24.62
CA ALA A 113 -10.16 0.42 25.74
C ALA A 113 -8.65 0.60 25.50
N VAL A 114 -8.11 1.79 25.83
CA VAL A 114 -6.70 2.14 25.55
C VAL A 114 -5.71 1.16 26.19
N ALA A 115 -6.06 0.60 27.36
CA ALA A 115 -5.20 -0.33 28.09
C ALA A 115 -5.35 -1.79 27.64
N ASP A 116 -6.32 -2.11 26.78
CA ASP A 116 -6.56 -3.46 26.30
C ASP A 116 -5.84 -3.70 24.97
N THR A 117 -4.69 -4.37 25.04
CA THR A 117 -3.87 -4.71 23.87
C THR A 117 -4.40 -5.89 23.07
N ASP A 118 -5.31 -6.69 23.64
CA ASP A 118 -5.88 -7.89 23.01
C ASP A 118 -7.16 -7.56 22.23
N CYS A 119 -7.67 -6.34 22.37
CA CYS A 119 -8.78 -5.84 21.60
C CYS A 119 -8.34 -5.32 20.23
N THR A 120 -8.93 -5.88 19.16
CA THR A 120 -8.76 -5.37 17.79
C THR A 120 -9.88 -4.38 17.45
N PRO A 121 -9.56 -3.12 17.13
CA PRO A 121 -10.57 -2.14 16.75
C PRO A 121 -11.18 -2.51 15.40
N ILE A 122 -12.48 -2.30 15.26
CA ILE A 122 -13.20 -2.44 14.00
C ILE A 122 -13.75 -1.06 13.69
N LEU A 123 -13.32 -0.47 12.58
CA LEU A 123 -13.88 0.77 12.09
C LEU A 123 -14.84 0.46 10.93
N PRO A 124 -16.03 1.07 10.89
CA PRO A 124 -16.93 0.97 9.75
C PRO A 124 -16.16 1.30 8.47
N GLY A 125 -16.17 0.39 7.50
CA GLY A 125 -15.50 0.57 6.20
C GLY A 125 -14.02 0.16 6.14
N ALA A 126 -13.36 -0.16 7.26
CA ALA A 126 -11.93 -0.53 7.26
C ALA A 126 -11.61 -1.90 6.64
N GLY A 127 -12.61 -2.68 6.22
CA GLY A 127 -12.41 -4.00 5.61
C GLY A 127 -13.41 -4.37 4.51
N LEU A 128 -14.21 -3.43 4.03
CA LEU A 128 -15.33 -3.69 3.11
C LEU A 128 -15.43 -2.67 1.97
N ASP A 129 -14.35 -1.99 1.60
CA ASP A 129 -14.33 -1.24 0.35
C ASP A 129 -13.66 -2.10 -0.74
N PRO A 130 -14.44 -2.77 -1.62
CA PRO A 130 -13.91 -3.47 -2.79
C PRO A 130 -12.93 -2.61 -3.59
N GLN A 131 -13.10 -1.28 -3.59
CA GLN A 131 -12.22 -0.37 -4.30
C GLN A 131 -10.80 -0.35 -3.73
N THR A 132 -10.62 -0.55 -2.42
CA THR A 132 -9.28 -0.61 -1.83
C THR A 132 -8.51 -1.84 -2.31
N ALA A 133 -9.17 -3.00 -2.44
CA ALA A 133 -8.57 -4.21 -2.98
C ALA A 133 -8.23 -4.07 -4.48
N ILE A 134 -9.14 -3.48 -5.27
CA ILE A 134 -8.92 -3.18 -6.70
C ILE A 134 -7.74 -2.22 -6.86
N ASN A 135 -7.74 -1.10 -6.12
CA ASN A 135 -6.66 -0.12 -6.19
C ASN A 135 -5.32 -0.74 -5.80
N THR A 136 -5.29 -1.63 -4.81
CA THR A 136 -4.08 -2.35 -4.42
C THR A 136 -3.56 -3.24 -5.57
N ALA A 137 -4.45 -3.94 -6.27
CA ALA A 137 -4.09 -4.75 -7.43
C ALA A 137 -3.60 -3.90 -8.61
N ASP A 138 -4.30 -2.81 -8.94
CA ASP A 138 -3.93 -1.88 -10.02
C ASP A 138 -2.58 -1.23 -9.77
N ILE A 139 -2.29 -0.84 -8.52
CA ILE A 139 -0.98 -0.31 -8.12
C ILE A 139 0.11 -1.35 -8.30
N ALA A 140 -0.14 -2.62 -7.95
CA ALA A 140 0.82 -3.69 -8.15
C ALA A 140 1.13 -3.91 -9.64
N THR A 141 0.10 -3.91 -10.50
CA THR A 141 0.26 -3.99 -11.96
C THR A 141 1.02 -2.78 -12.51
N ASN A 142 0.68 -1.56 -12.08
CA ASN A 142 1.36 -0.35 -12.49
C ASN A 142 2.84 -0.34 -12.05
N THR A 143 3.13 -0.85 -10.85
CA THR A 143 4.50 -1.01 -10.35
C THR A 143 5.31 -1.95 -11.24
N ALA A 144 4.73 -3.09 -11.65
CA ALA A 144 5.37 -4.02 -12.57
C ALA A 144 5.60 -3.41 -13.96
N ASN A 145 4.61 -2.69 -14.49
CA ASN A 145 4.72 -1.99 -15.77
C ASN A 145 5.82 -0.93 -15.75
N ILE A 146 5.92 -0.15 -14.66
CA ILE A 146 6.97 0.85 -14.48
C ILE A 146 8.34 0.18 -14.45
N ALA A 147 8.51 -0.92 -13.72
CA ALA A 147 9.78 -1.65 -13.68
C ALA A 147 10.21 -2.14 -15.07
N SER A 148 9.27 -2.65 -15.88
CA SER A 148 9.54 -3.04 -17.27
C SER A 148 9.93 -1.86 -18.15
N ASN A 149 9.21 -0.73 -18.03
CA ASN A 149 9.53 0.48 -18.78
C ASN A 149 10.92 1.02 -18.40
N THR A 150 11.27 1.03 -17.12
CA THR A 150 12.62 1.43 -16.65
C THR A 150 13.71 0.56 -17.28
N ALA A 151 13.52 -0.75 -17.34
CA ALA A 151 14.48 -1.65 -17.99
C ALA A 151 14.63 -1.35 -19.50
N ARG A 152 13.51 -1.12 -20.20
CA ARG A 152 13.50 -0.76 -21.62
C ARG A 152 14.19 0.58 -21.88
N ILE A 153 13.99 1.57 -21.01
CA ILE A 153 14.67 2.87 -21.08
C ILE A 153 16.18 2.67 -20.94
N GLY A 154 16.64 1.87 -19.97
CA GLY A 154 18.06 1.58 -19.83
C GLY A 154 18.69 0.94 -21.09
N SER A 155 17.98 0.03 -21.76
CA SER A 155 18.45 -0.54 -23.05
C SER A 155 18.49 0.50 -24.19
N LEU A 156 17.51 1.41 -24.23
CA LEU A 156 17.48 2.50 -25.22
C LEU A 156 18.63 3.49 -24.98
N GLU A 157 18.91 3.86 -23.72
CA GLU A 157 20.03 4.73 -23.36
C GLU A 157 21.37 4.13 -23.80
N GLN A 158 21.58 2.84 -23.58
CA GLN A 158 22.78 2.15 -24.07
C GLN A 158 22.87 2.16 -25.60
N THR A 159 21.75 1.92 -26.29
CA THR A 159 21.71 1.94 -27.76
C THR A 159 22.04 3.33 -28.30
N VAL A 160 21.50 4.39 -27.68
CA VAL A 160 21.80 5.78 -28.04
C VAL A 160 23.27 6.10 -27.81
N GLY A 161 23.87 5.64 -26.70
CA GLY A 161 25.30 5.78 -26.44
C GLY A 161 26.15 5.13 -27.54
N ASN A 162 25.85 3.88 -27.91
CA ASN A 162 26.57 3.17 -28.97
C ASN A 162 26.44 3.89 -30.33
N LEU A 163 25.25 4.39 -30.66
CA LEU A 163 25.03 5.13 -31.91
C LEU A 163 25.79 6.46 -31.95
N GLN A 164 25.97 7.12 -30.80
CA GLN A 164 26.78 8.33 -30.71
C GLN A 164 28.26 8.03 -30.96
N GLU A 165 28.78 6.94 -30.39
CA GLU A 165 30.15 6.48 -30.68
C GLU A 165 30.34 6.11 -32.15
N GLU A 166 29.41 5.36 -32.75
CA GLU A 166 29.49 4.99 -34.15
C GLU A 166 29.42 6.22 -35.08
N ASN A 167 28.57 7.20 -34.76
CA ASN A 167 28.50 8.46 -35.49
C ASN A 167 29.83 9.22 -35.44
N GLN A 168 30.47 9.28 -34.27
CA GLN A 168 31.80 9.90 -34.13
C GLN A 168 32.86 9.18 -34.99
N THR A 169 32.86 7.84 -34.99
CA THR A 169 33.72 7.03 -35.87
C THR A 169 33.45 7.31 -37.35
N ASN A 170 32.20 7.48 -37.75
CA ASN A 170 31.84 7.82 -39.14
C ASN A 170 32.33 9.22 -39.53
N LYS A 171 32.22 10.22 -38.65
CA LYS A 171 32.77 11.57 -38.88
C LYS A 171 34.29 11.54 -39.06
N GLU A 172 34.98 10.71 -38.29
CA GLU A 172 36.42 10.47 -38.47
C GLU A 172 36.74 9.78 -39.79
N GLY A 173 35.91 8.82 -40.21
CA GLY A 173 35.99 8.22 -41.55
C GLY A 173 35.98 9.26 -42.66
N VAL A 174 35.10 10.26 -42.54
CA VAL A 174 35.04 11.39 -43.48
C VAL A 174 36.29 12.27 -43.36
N ALA A 175 36.73 12.61 -42.16
CA ALA A 175 37.96 13.40 -41.95
C ALA A 175 39.20 12.68 -42.51
N MET A 176 39.30 11.36 -42.35
CA MET A 176 40.35 10.53 -42.94
C MET A 176 40.29 10.55 -44.46
N ALA A 177 39.09 10.42 -45.05
CA ALA A 177 38.92 10.49 -46.50
C ALA A 177 39.36 11.85 -47.07
N LEU A 178 39.05 12.94 -46.36
CA LEU A 178 39.52 14.30 -46.71
C LEU A 178 41.05 14.41 -46.59
N ALA A 179 41.63 13.90 -45.49
CA ALA A 179 43.09 13.89 -45.30
C ALA A 179 43.79 13.07 -46.40
N MET A 180 43.21 11.97 -46.85
CA MET A 180 43.79 11.14 -47.91
C MET A 180 43.70 11.77 -49.31
N GLY A 181 43.01 12.91 -49.48
CA GLY A 181 42.94 13.65 -50.75
C GLY A 181 44.25 14.37 -51.13
N GLY A 182 44.33 14.86 -52.37
CA GLY A 182 45.38 15.82 -52.78
C GLY A 182 46.71 15.24 -53.26
N GLY A 183 46.73 13.94 -53.57
CA GLY A 183 47.95 13.22 -53.88
C GLY A 183 48.20 12.88 -55.33
N GLY A 184 49.25 13.46 -55.94
CA GLY A 184 49.67 13.14 -57.30
C GLY A 184 51.19 13.08 -57.43
N LEU A 185 51.66 12.50 -58.54
CA LEU A 185 53.06 12.54 -58.94
C LEU A 185 53.23 13.66 -59.96
N ALA A 186 54.19 14.56 -59.76
CA ALA A 186 54.59 15.51 -60.80
C ALA A 186 55.15 14.76 -62.03
N SER A 187 55.23 15.43 -63.16
CA SER A 187 55.65 14.83 -64.45
C SER A 187 57.04 14.19 -64.38
N ASP A 188 57.89 14.63 -63.48
CA ASP A 188 59.27 14.20 -63.25
C ASP A 188 59.47 13.34 -61.99
N GLU A 189 58.42 13.14 -61.17
CA GLU A 189 58.50 12.33 -59.95
C GLU A 189 58.14 10.85 -60.19
N ASN A 190 59.01 9.94 -59.77
CA ASN A 190 58.74 8.49 -59.80
C ASN A 190 58.08 8.00 -58.50
N TYR A 191 58.30 8.69 -57.38
CA TYR A 191 57.74 8.38 -56.07
C TYR A 191 57.44 9.67 -55.32
N ALA A 192 56.32 9.72 -54.61
CA ALA A 192 55.97 10.82 -53.73
C ALA A 192 55.35 10.31 -52.44
N LEU A 193 55.65 10.98 -51.33
CA LEU A 193 55.10 10.73 -50.01
C LEU A 193 54.50 12.02 -49.49
N ASN A 194 53.29 11.95 -48.95
CA ASN A 194 52.57 13.11 -48.46
C ASN A 194 51.96 12.83 -47.10
N PHE A 195 51.93 13.87 -46.28
CA PHE A 195 51.34 13.86 -44.94
C PHE A 195 50.29 14.95 -44.91
N ASN A 196 49.06 14.55 -44.60
CA ASN A 196 47.91 15.42 -44.69
C ASN A 196 47.10 15.36 -43.40
N TYR A 197 46.33 16.40 -43.16
CA TYR A 197 45.42 16.53 -42.03
C TYR A 197 44.04 16.92 -42.54
N GLY A 198 43.01 16.24 -42.05
CA GLY A 198 41.61 16.44 -42.44
C GLY A 198 40.74 16.73 -41.23
N ASN A 199 39.75 17.59 -41.41
CA ASN A 199 38.77 17.93 -40.38
C ASN A 199 37.36 17.84 -40.97
N PHE A 200 36.42 17.34 -40.19
CA PHE A 200 35.00 17.28 -40.55
C PHE A 200 34.12 17.27 -39.31
N ASP A 201 33.24 18.27 -39.18
CA ASP A 201 32.21 18.36 -38.13
C ASP A 201 32.71 18.03 -36.70
N GLY A 202 33.87 18.60 -36.33
CA GLY A 202 34.50 18.40 -35.02
C GLY A 202 35.36 17.13 -34.90
N ALA A 203 35.36 16.25 -35.89
CA ALA A 203 36.31 15.14 -36.01
C ALA A 203 37.55 15.56 -36.80
N SER A 204 38.70 14.98 -36.45
CA SER A 204 39.98 15.24 -37.11
C SER A 204 40.72 13.95 -37.36
N ALA A 205 41.49 13.92 -38.45
CA ALA A 205 42.29 12.77 -38.82
C ALA A 205 43.59 13.19 -39.52
N ALA A 206 44.62 12.37 -39.39
CA ALA A 206 45.84 12.48 -40.18
C ALA A 206 45.94 11.31 -41.16
N ALA A 207 46.56 11.54 -42.30
CA ALA A 207 46.83 10.50 -43.27
C ALA A 207 48.25 10.61 -43.82
N MET A 208 48.83 9.46 -44.09
CA MET A 208 50.05 9.32 -44.86
C MET A 208 49.71 8.58 -46.15
N PHE A 209 50.03 9.17 -47.30
CA PHE A 209 49.81 8.53 -48.58
C PHE A 209 51.09 8.56 -49.42
N GLY A 210 51.33 7.46 -50.13
CA GLY A 210 52.41 7.32 -51.09
C GLY A 210 51.87 7.05 -52.49
N SER A 211 52.59 7.53 -53.51
CA SER A 211 52.32 7.21 -54.92
C SER A 211 53.61 6.81 -55.63
N ALA A 212 53.49 5.90 -56.59
CA ALA A 212 54.59 5.41 -57.41
C ALA A 212 54.18 5.38 -58.90
N ARG A 213 55.07 5.88 -59.78
CA ARG A 213 54.93 5.72 -61.23
C ARG A 213 55.58 4.40 -61.64
N LEU A 214 54.83 3.57 -62.35
CA LEU A 214 55.35 2.31 -62.91
C LEU A 214 55.86 2.54 -64.34
N ASP A 215 55.14 3.34 -65.11
CA ASP A 215 55.43 3.72 -66.50
C ASP A 215 54.73 5.05 -66.84
N ASP A 216 54.96 5.63 -68.01
CA ASP A 216 54.35 6.88 -68.48
C ASP A 216 52.80 6.85 -68.45
N ARG A 217 52.24 5.64 -68.50
CA ARG A 217 50.79 5.41 -68.52
C ARG A 217 50.23 4.87 -67.21
N TRP A 218 51.03 4.30 -66.32
CA TRP A 218 50.55 3.59 -65.13
C TRP A 218 51.13 4.17 -63.84
N SER A 219 50.26 4.50 -62.90
CA SER A 219 50.68 4.92 -61.54
C SER A 219 49.82 4.25 -60.46
N LEU A 220 50.44 3.93 -59.34
CA LEU A 220 49.81 3.41 -58.13
C LEU A 220 49.78 4.51 -57.07
N ASN A 221 48.73 4.55 -56.26
CA ASN A 221 48.69 5.31 -55.02
C ASN A 221 48.06 4.48 -53.91
N GLY A 222 48.47 4.76 -52.68
CA GLY A 222 47.89 4.14 -51.50
C GLY A 222 48.22 4.94 -50.27
N GLY A 223 47.47 4.72 -49.19
CA GLY A 223 47.70 5.42 -47.95
C GLY A 223 46.94 4.83 -46.80
N ILE A 224 47.32 5.27 -45.61
CA ILE A 224 46.67 4.95 -44.35
C ILE A 224 46.27 6.25 -43.65
N GLY A 225 45.12 6.23 -42.99
CA GLY A 225 44.58 7.32 -42.20
C GLY A 225 44.34 6.88 -40.76
N TYR A 226 44.44 7.83 -39.85
CA TYR A 226 44.17 7.67 -38.42
C TYR A 226 43.27 8.81 -37.93
N GLY A 227 42.11 8.47 -37.38
CA GLY A 227 41.17 9.37 -36.72
C GLY A 227 41.50 9.52 -35.23
N PHE A 228 41.47 10.75 -34.72
CA PHE A 228 42.00 11.06 -33.39
C PHE A 228 41.01 10.92 -32.21
N GLY A 229 39.69 10.88 -32.44
CA GLY A 229 38.71 10.81 -31.35
C GLY A 229 38.45 9.38 -30.88
N ASN A 230 38.00 8.50 -31.78
CA ASN A 230 37.66 7.11 -31.53
C ASN A 230 38.76 6.14 -31.99
N GLN A 231 39.96 6.66 -32.28
CA GLN A 231 41.15 5.87 -32.67
C GLN A 231 40.91 4.99 -33.90
N SER A 232 40.10 5.49 -34.83
CA SER A 232 39.76 4.78 -36.06
C SER A 232 40.94 4.75 -37.04
N VAL A 233 41.09 3.66 -37.78
CA VAL A 233 42.14 3.50 -38.81
C VAL A 233 41.47 3.16 -40.13
N GLY A 234 41.91 3.80 -41.21
CA GLY A 234 41.44 3.54 -42.56
C GLY A 234 42.60 3.40 -43.54
N GLY A 235 42.34 2.83 -44.71
CA GLY A 235 43.34 2.74 -45.77
C GLY A 235 42.70 2.79 -47.15
N ARG A 236 43.49 3.17 -48.15
CA ARG A 236 43.07 3.16 -49.57
C ARG A 236 44.20 2.67 -50.46
N LEU A 237 43.82 2.09 -51.59
CA LEU A 237 44.71 1.72 -52.69
C LEU A 237 44.03 2.10 -54.00
N GLY A 238 44.77 2.66 -54.95
CA GLY A 238 44.26 3.12 -56.24
C GLY A 238 45.28 2.94 -57.35
N VAL A 239 44.78 2.64 -58.55
CA VAL A 239 45.57 2.55 -59.78
C VAL A 239 45.03 3.60 -60.75
N ARG A 240 45.92 4.29 -61.46
CA ARG A 240 45.59 5.22 -62.53
C ARG A 240 46.26 4.80 -63.82
N VAL A 241 45.50 4.81 -64.90
CA VAL A 241 45.98 4.63 -66.28
C VAL A 241 45.69 5.89 -67.08
N GLY A 242 46.70 6.48 -67.71
CA GLY A 242 46.57 7.59 -68.66
C GLY A 242 46.72 7.10 -70.11
N TRP A 243 45.95 7.67 -71.04
CA TRP A 243 46.03 7.42 -72.48
C TRP A 243 46.09 8.73 -73.26
#